data_AF-A0A0E3ZEP5-F1
#
_entry.id   AF-A0A0E3ZEP5-F1
#
_cell.length_a   1.000
_cell.length_b   1.000
_cell.length_c   1.000
_cell.angle_alpha   90.00
_cell.angle_beta   90.00
_cell.angle_gamma   90.00
#
_symmetry.space_group_name_H-M   'P 1'
#
loop_
_entity.id
_entity.type
_entity.pdbx_description
1 polymer ?
#
loop_
_entity_poly.entity_id
_entity_poly.type
_entity_poly.pdbx_seq_one_letter_code
_entity_poly.pdbx_strand_id
1 'polypeptide(L)'
;MSEKEITIIDEPEFLIFVRPTEQLMVVQAKGVVPSRIYRKGLSAAIETAIEMQLKFWLVNNKAGGIISTEDQIWATEITVPRLASASRLKKMAFIVPDDVLSKLILENLMDLSRPIYPFEMQFFDRLEDAYRWFRDTEKTL
;
A
#
# COMPACT_ATOMS: atom_id res chain seq x y z
N MET A 1 15.64 9.33 -19.06
CA MET A 1 15.27 7.92 -19.27
C MET A 1 14.06 7.66 -18.39
N SER A 2 12.91 7.27 -18.94
CA SER A 2 11.76 6.90 -18.10
C SER A 2 12.12 5.64 -17.32
N GLU A 3 12.07 5.69 -15.99
CA GLU A 3 12.26 4.52 -15.16
C GLU A 3 11.23 3.44 -15.53
N LYS A 4 11.68 2.18 -15.58
CA LYS A 4 10.85 1.08 -16.01
C LYS A 4 10.10 0.52 -14.80
N GLU A 5 8.82 0.83 -14.72
CA GLU A 5 7.89 0.20 -13.78
C GLU A 5 7.69 -1.27 -14.15
N ILE A 6 7.59 -2.15 -13.15
CA ILE A 6 7.24 -3.57 -13.33
C ILE A 6 5.79 -3.73 -12.86
N THR A 7 4.88 -3.98 -13.79
CA THR A 7 3.45 -4.15 -13.48
C THR A 7 3.20 -5.56 -12.96
N ILE A 8 2.46 -5.67 -11.84
CA ILE A 8 2.09 -6.92 -11.17
C ILE A 8 0.61 -7.23 -11.40
N ILE A 9 -0.25 -6.23 -11.31
CA ILE A 9 -1.68 -6.30 -11.60
C ILE A 9 -2.06 -5.09 -12.43
N ASP A 10 -2.84 -5.29 -13.48
CA ASP A 10 -3.39 -4.24 -14.33
C ASP A 10 -4.88 -4.54 -14.57
N GLU A 11 -5.70 -4.17 -13.59
CA GLU A 11 -7.16 -4.30 -13.65
C GLU A 11 -7.78 -2.88 -13.57
N PRO A 12 -8.95 -2.63 -14.18
CA PRO A 12 -9.52 -1.28 -14.27
C PRO A 12 -9.72 -0.59 -12.91
N GLU A 13 -10.03 -1.36 -11.87
CA GLU A 13 -10.26 -0.89 -10.51
C GLU A 13 -9.00 -1.00 -9.63
N PHE A 14 -7.96 -1.71 -10.07
CA PHE A 14 -6.82 -2.04 -9.22
C PHE A 14 -5.53 -2.20 -10.04
N LEU A 15 -4.61 -1.27 -9.83
CA LEU A 15 -3.30 -1.24 -10.48
C LEU A 15 -2.22 -1.46 -9.42
N ILE A 16 -1.31 -2.40 -9.67
CA ILE A 16 -0.16 -2.67 -8.79
C ILE A 16 1.09 -2.74 -9.63
N PHE A 17 2.11 -1.98 -9.26
CA PHE A 17 3.41 -2.01 -9.92
C PHE A 17 4.54 -1.70 -8.94
N VAL A 18 5.75 -2.05 -9.34
CA VAL A 18 7.00 -1.79 -8.61
C VAL A 18 7.83 -0.77 -9.37
N ARG A 19 8.47 0.14 -8.63
CA ARG A 19 9.61 0.95 -9.07
C ARG A 19 10.88 0.40 -8.44
N PRO A 20 11.64 -0.45 -9.14
CA PRO A 20 12.73 -1.19 -8.51
C PRO A 20 13.87 -0.30 -8.01
N THR A 21 14.19 0.76 -8.75
CA THR A 21 15.22 1.75 -8.39
C THR A 21 14.88 2.47 -7.09
N GLU A 22 13.62 2.81 -6.90
CA GLU A 22 13.10 3.43 -5.67
C GLU A 22 12.82 2.40 -4.56
N GLN A 23 12.97 1.09 -4.83
CA GLN A 23 12.55 0.00 -3.93
C GLN A 23 11.11 0.17 -3.42
N LEU A 24 10.22 0.64 -4.30
CA LEU A 24 8.86 1.06 -3.99
C LEU A 24 7.81 0.16 -4.64
N MET A 25 6.90 -0.37 -3.84
CA MET A 25 5.61 -0.92 -4.29
C MET A 25 4.57 0.20 -4.37
N VAL A 26 3.80 0.25 -5.46
CA VAL A 26 2.64 1.13 -5.58
C VAL A 26 1.40 0.28 -5.80
N VAL A 27 0.40 0.48 -4.95
CA VAL A 27 -0.94 -0.10 -5.06
C VAL A 27 -1.91 1.06 -5.26
N GLN A 28 -2.70 1.03 -6.32
CA GLN A 28 -3.67 2.08 -6.63
C GLN A 28 -5.06 1.48 -6.83
N ALA A 29 -6.01 1.97 -6.04
CA ALA A 29 -7.42 1.60 -6.15
C ALA A 29 -8.21 2.69 -6.88
N LYS A 30 -9.19 2.26 -7.68
CA LYS A 30 -10.15 3.12 -8.37
C LYS A 30 -11.55 2.53 -8.25
N GLY A 31 -12.43 3.24 -7.54
CA GLY A 31 -13.74 2.74 -7.18
C GLY A 31 -13.67 1.53 -6.25
N VAL A 32 -14.77 0.78 -6.20
CA VAL A 32 -14.85 -0.44 -5.38
C VAL A 32 -14.10 -1.56 -6.09
N VAL A 33 -13.07 -2.10 -5.44
CA VAL A 33 -12.31 -3.25 -5.95
C VAL A 33 -13.03 -4.54 -5.55
N PRO A 34 -13.41 -5.41 -6.50
CA PRO A 34 -14.01 -6.71 -6.16
C PRO A 34 -13.08 -7.54 -5.28
N SER A 35 -13.61 -8.21 -4.24
CA SER A 35 -12.82 -8.99 -3.27
C SER A 35 -11.85 -9.99 -3.92
N ARG A 36 -12.27 -10.64 -5.02
CA ARG A 36 -11.40 -11.56 -5.78
C ARG A 36 -10.15 -10.84 -6.32
N ILE A 37 -10.32 -9.64 -6.87
CA ILE A 37 -9.23 -8.82 -7.43
C ILE A 37 -8.37 -8.27 -6.29
N TYR A 38 -9.01 -7.74 -5.25
CA TYR A 38 -8.33 -7.19 -4.07
C TYR A 38 -7.42 -8.23 -3.41
N ARG A 39 -7.94 -9.40 -3.06
CA ARG A 39 -7.17 -10.45 -2.37
C ARG A 39 -6.06 -11.00 -3.25
N LYS A 40 -6.34 -11.23 -4.54
CA LYS A 40 -5.32 -11.71 -5.51
C LYS A 40 -4.20 -10.69 -5.64
N GLY A 41 -4.54 -9.43 -5.85
CA GLY A 41 -3.55 -8.37 -6.06
C GLY A 41 -2.73 -8.07 -4.81
N LEU A 42 -3.38 -7.97 -3.65
CA LEU A 42 -2.68 -7.71 -2.40
C LEU A 42 -1.75 -8.86 -2.01
N SER A 43 -2.16 -10.12 -2.25
CA SER A 43 -1.29 -11.27 -2.05
C SER A 43 -0.05 -11.21 -2.95
N ALA A 44 -0.22 -10.92 -4.25
CA ALA A 44 0.89 -10.77 -5.18
C ALA A 44 1.83 -9.62 -4.81
N ALA A 45 1.29 -8.49 -4.34
CA ALA A 45 2.07 -7.36 -3.87
C ALA A 45 2.94 -7.71 -2.65
N ILE A 46 2.39 -8.46 -1.68
CA ILE A 46 3.16 -8.91 -0.51
C ILE A 46 4.31 -9.82 -0.93
N GLU A 47 4.04 -10.83 -1.76
CA GLU A 47 5.10 -11.73 -2.23
C GLU A 47 6.20 -10.96 -2.92
N THR A 48 5.82 -10.05 -3.83
CA THR A 48 6.77 -9.23 -4.56
C THR A 48 7.58 -8.33 -3.63
N ALA A 49 6.95 -7.73 -2.60
CA ALA A 49 7.63 -6.88 -1.63
C ALA A 49 8.64 -7.68 -0.79
N ILE A 50 8.33 -8.92 -0.44
CA ILE A 50 9.22 -9.83 0.27
C ILE A 50 10.37 -10.28 -0.64
N GLU A 51 10.07 -10.81 -1.81
CA GLU A 51 11.07 -11.36 -2.75
C GLU A 51 12.06 -10.29 -3.22
N MET A 52 11.57 -9.10 -3.56
CA MET A 52 12.41 -7.98 -4.01
C MET A 52 13.00 -7.17 -2.86
N GLN A 53 12.71 -7.53 -1.59
CA GLN A 53 13.15 -6.83 -0.39
C GLN A 53 12.87 -5.32 -0.47
N LEU A 54 11.65 -4.96 -0.91
CA LEU A 54 11.25 -3.56 -1.06
C LEU A 54 11.27 -2.85 0.29
N LYS A 55 11.62 -1.56 0.26
CA LYS A 55 11.71 -0.72 1.47
C LYS A 55 10.48 0.16 1.65
N PHE A 56 9.80 0.49 0.56
CA PHE A 56 8.70 1.43 0.56
C PHE A 56 7.44 0.82 -0.05
N TRP A 57 6.30 1.20 0.51
CA TRP A 57 4.98 0.80 0.00
C TRP A 57 4.06 2.00 0.00
N LEU A 58 3.50 2.33 -1.16
CA LEU A 58 2.51 3.37 -1.34
C LEU A 58 1.15 2.76 -1.65
N VAL A 59 0.15 3.04 -0.83
CA VAL A 59 -1.25 2.71 -1.08
C VAL A 59 -1.97 3.99 -1.48
N ASN A 60 -2.31 4.11 -2.76
CA ASN A 60 -3.07 5.23 -3.29
C ASN A 60 -4.57 4.90 -3.34
N ASN A 61 -5.30 5.35 -2.31
CA ASN A 61 -6.74 5.18 -2.20
C ASN A 61 -7.51 6.45 -2.58
N LYS A 62 -6.87 7.46 -3.19
CA LYS A 62 -7.51 8.76 -3.48
C LYS A 62 -8.84 8.62 -4.23
N ALA A 63 -8.84 7.75 -5.24
CA ALA A 63 -10.01 7.40 -6.03
C ALA A 63 -10.63 6.05 -5.62
N GLY A 64 -10.20 5.46 -4.50
CA GLY A 64 -10.67 4.17 -4.02
C GLY A 64 -12.07 4.25 -3.40
N GLY A 65 -12.81 3.17 -3.52
CA GLY A 65 -14.10 2.98 -2.85
C GLY A 65 -13.97 2.25 -1.51
N ILE A 66 -15.11 2.00 -0.88
CA ILE A 66 -15.19 1.30 0.40
C ILE A 66 -14.67 -0.14 0.25
N ILE A 67 -13.72 -0.50 1.11
CA ILE A 67 -13.26 -1.89 1.27
C ILE A 67 -14.31 -2.65 2.08
N SER A 68 -14.75 -3.81 1.60
CA SER A 68 -15.73 -4.62 2.32
C SER A 68 -15.22 -5.01 3.72
N THR A 69 -16.13 -5.18 4.68
CA THR A 69 -15.76 -5.62 6.04
C THR A 69 -15.00 -6.96 6.02
N GLU A 70 -15.41 -7.88 5.15
CA GLU A 70 -14.76 -9.19 4.99
C GLU A 70 -13.33 -9.06 4.48
N ASP A 71 -13.06 -8.13 3.56
CA ASP A 71 -11.72 -7.88 3.05
C ASP A 71 -10.86 -7.09 4.05
N GLN A 72 -11.46 -6.23 4.87
CA GLN A 72 -10.77 -5.57 5.99
C GLN A 72 -10.29 -6.61 7.01
N ILE A 73 -11.17 -7.52 7.45
CA ILE A 73 -10.82 -8.61 8.40
C ILE A 73 -9.75 -9.52 7.79
N TRP A 74 -9.94 -9.95 6.54
CA TRP A 74 -8.94 -10.77 5.86
C TRP A 74 -7.57 -10.09 5.77
N ALA A 75 -7.54 -8.79 5.48
CA ALA A 75 -6.29 -8.03 5.42
C ALA A 75 -5.62 -7.96 6.80
N THR A 76 -6.34 -7.62 7.87
CA THR A 76 -5.76 -7.50 9.22
C THR A 76 -5.30 -8.83 9.80
N GLU A 77 -5.99 -9.93 9.52
CA GLU A 77 -5.66 -11.24 10.08
C GLU A 77 -4.60 -12.01 9.30
N ILE A 78 -4.57 -11.86 7.97
CA ILE A 78 -3.73 -12.68 7.09
C ILE A 78 -2.60 -11.88 6.46
N THR A 79 -2.95 -10.76 5.83
CA THR A 79 -2.03 -9.95 5.03
C THR A 79 -1.05 -9.16 5.91
N VAL A 80 -1.58 -8.41 6.87
CA VAL A 80 -0.80 -7.50 7.72
C VAL A 80 0.30 -8.22 8.51
N PRO A 81 0.03 -9.35 9.22
CA PRO A 81 1.06 -10.02 10.01
C PRO A 81 2.19 -10.59 9.14
N ARG A 82 1.85 -11.09 7.94
CA ARG A 82 2.83 -11.61 7.00
C ARG A 82 3.73 -10.51 6.46
N LEU A 83 3.15 -9.38 6.05
CA LEU A 83 3.92 -8.24 5.58
C LEU A 83 4.83 -7.68 6.67
N ALA A 84 4.32 -7.58 7.90
CA ALA A 84 5.08 -7.11 9.06
C ALA A 84 6.28 -8.02 9.39
N SER A 85 6.10 -9.34 9.35
CA SER A 85 7.14 -10.29 9.77
C SER A 85 8.17 -10.63 8.70
N ALA A 86 7.79 -10.64 7.42
CA ALA A 86 8.64 -11.17 6.35
C ALA A 86 9.25 -10.11 5.42
N SER A 87 8.71 -8.88 5.40
CA SER A 87 9.21 -7.83 4.51
C SER A 87 10.37 -7.02 5.11
N ARG A 88 11.05 -6.24 4.27
CA ARG A 88 12.06 -5.25 4.68
C ARG A 88 11.54 -3.83 4.68
N LEU A 89 10.21 -3.66 4.65
CA LEU A 89 9.60 -2.34 4.63
C LEU A 89 10.10 -1.48 5.79
N LYS A 90 10.35 -0.22 5.47
CA LYS A 90 10.76 0.84 6.41
C LYS A 90 9.69 1.91 6.53
N LYS A 91 8.98 2.16 5.43
CA LYS A 91 7.95 3.19 5.35
C LYS A 91 6.78 2.71 4.50
N MET A 92 5.57 2.96 5.00
CA MET A 92 4.33 2.75 4.26
C MET A 92 3.53 4.05 4.25
N ALA A 93 3.18 4.52 3.06
CA ALA A 93 2.40 5.72 2.85
C ALA A 93 0.99 5.39 2.36
N PHE A 94 0.00 6.10 2.89
CA PHE A 94 -1.38 6.03 2.44
C PHE A 94 -1.81 7.38 1.87
N ILE A 95 -2.25 7.38 0.61
CA ILE A 95 -2.98 8.54 0.09
C ILE A 95 -4.45 8.36 0.48
N VAL A 96 -4.94 9.28 1.31
CA VAL A 96 -6.31 9.19 1.82
C VAL A 96 -7.34 9.34 0.70
N PRO A 97 -8.48 8.65 0.78
CA PRO A 97 -9.62 8.88 -0.10
C PRO A 97 -10.11 10.32 -0.02
N ASP A 98 -10.66 10.83 -1.14
CA ASP A 98 -11.36 12.13 -1.14
C ASP A 98 -12.73 12.04 -0.43
N ASP A 99 -13.32 10.85 -0.36
CA ASP A 99 -14.58 10.58 0.36
C ASP A 99 -14.34 10.45 1.87
N VAL A 100 -15.09 11.24 2.66
CA VAL A 100 -14.92 11.34 4.12
C VAL A 100 -15.20 10.01 4.84
N LEU A 101 -16.22 9.26 4.40
CA LEU A 101 -16.56 7.97 5.01
C LEU A 101 -15.46 6.95 4.74
N SER A 102 -14.98 6.88 3.50
CA SER A 102 -13.89 6.00 3.09
C SER A 102 -12.59 6.34 3.83
N LYS A 103 -12.31 7.64 4.05
CA LYS A 103 -11.17 8.11 4.86
C LYS A 103 -11.26 7.61 6.30
N LEU A 104 -12.41 7.77 6.96
CA LEU A 104 -12.60 7.32 8.34
C LEU A 104 -12.42 5.80 8.48
N ILE A 105 -12.95 5.02 7.54
CA ILE A 105 -12.79 3.56 7.52
C ILE A 105 -11.31 3.17 7.39
N LEU A 106 -10.58 3.82 6.49
CA LEU A 106 -9.15 3.57 6.28
C LEU A 106 -8.32 3.92 7.52
N GLU A 107 -8.57 5.08 8.13
CA GLU A 107 -7.87 5.51 9.35
C GLU A 107 -8.09 4.50 10.49
N ASN A 108 -9.34 4.05 10.71
CA ASN A 108 -9.65 3.07 11.74
C ASN A 108 -8.97 1.72 11.51
N LEU A 109 -8.95 1.23 10.26
CA LEU A 109 -8.25 -0.02 9.89
C LEU A 109 -6.76 0.05 10.25
N MET A 110 -6.15 1.21 10.02
CA MET A 110 -4.73 1.42 10.26
C MET A 110 -4.40 1.63 11.72
N ASP A 111 -5.25 2.31 12.49
CA ASP A 111 -5.05 2.43 13.94
C ASP A 111 -5.09 1.06 14.63
N LEU A 112 -5.99 0.17 14.20
CA LEU A 112 -6.03 -1.21 14.68
C LEU A 112 -4.77 -2.02 14.29
N SER A 113 -4.19 -1.72 13.13
CA SER A 113 -3.04 -2.45 12.59
C SER A 113 -1.68 -1.88 13.04
N ARG A 114 -1.65 -0.63 13.50
CA ARG A 114 -0.42 0.11 13.83
C ARG A 114 0.49 -0.58 14.84
N PRO A 115 -0.01 -1.24 15.91
CA PRO A 115 0.86 -1.97 16.83
C PRO A 115 1.58 -3.18 16.22
N ILE A 116 1.10 -3.67 15.06
CA ILE A 116 1.61 -4.88 14.40
C ILE A 116 2.76 -4.52 13.44
N TYR A 117 2.75 -3.33 12.86
CA TYR A 117 3.73 -2.95 11.85
C TYR A 117 5.06 -2.48 12.48
N PRO A 118 6.20 -3.11 12.12
CA PRO A 118 7.52 -2.72 12.65
C PRO A 118 8.17 -1.57 11.86
N PHE A 119 7.37 -0.81 11.09
CA PHE A 119 7.84 0.23 10.18
C PHE A 119 6.98 1.48 10.29
N GLU A 120 7.52 2.61 9.82
CA GLU A 120 6.82 3.88 9.91
C GLU A 120 5.62 3.90 8.95
N MET A 121 4.51 4.45 9.42
CA MET A 121 3.30 4.65 8.62
C MET A 121 2.86 6.10 8.66
N GLN A 122 2.48 6.64 7.51
CA GLN A 122 2.01 8.01 7.40
C GLN A 122 0.92 8.18 6.33
N PHE A 123 -0.02 9.06 6.62
CA PHE A 123 -1.09 9.47 5.71
C PHE A 123 -0.74 10.78 5.02
N PHE A 124 -1.15 10.90 3.75
CA PHE A 124 -0.93 12.08 2.93
C PHE A 124 -2.18 12.38 2.10
N ASP A 125 -2.43 13.66 1.85
CA ASP A 125 -3.49 14.09 0.91
C ASP A 125 -2.97 14.11 -0.54
N ARG A 126 -1.64 14.19 -0.72
CA ARG A 126 -0.97 14.31 -2.02
C ARG A 126 0.12 13.27 -2.22
N LEU A 127 0.19 12.73 -3.43
CA LEU A 127 1.23 11.78 -3.84
C LEU A 127 2.64 12.36 -3.71
N GLU A 128 2.83 13.63 -4.09
CA GLU A 128 4.16 14.25 -4.06
C GLU A 128 4.76 14.29 -2.65
N ASP A 129 3.91 14.44 -1.62
CA ASP A 129 4.34 14.49 -0.22
C ASP A 129 4.84 13.12 0.25
N ALA A 130 4.10 12.06 -0.09
CA ALA A 130 4.51 10.68 0.19
C ALA A 130 5.84 10.35 -0.49
N TYR A 131 6.01 10.72 -1.77
CA TYR A 131 7.26 10.47 -2.49
C TYR A 131 8.45 11.25 -1.89
N ARG A 132 8.25 12.48 -1.41
CA ARG A 132 9.29 13.21 -0.69
C ARG A 132 9.69 12.50 0.59
N TRP A 133 8.71 12.04 1.36
CA TRP A 133 8.95 11.35 2.62
C TRP A 133 9.73 10.03 2.47
N PHE A 134 9.54 9.28 1.38
CA PHE A 134 10.37 8.11 1.08
C PHE A 134 11.83 8.47 0.81
N ARG A 135 12.07 9.54 0.03
CA ARG A 135 13.43 10.00 -0.32
C ARG A 135 14.19 10.58 0.86
N ASP A 136 13.51 11.21 1.82
CA ASP A 136 14.16 11.78 3.00
C ASP A 136 14.88 10.72 3.85
N THR A 137 14.51 9.44 3.73
CA THR A 137 15.18 8.32 4.42
C THR A 137 16.53 7.97 3.81
N GLU A 138 16.77 8.24 2.53
CA GLU A 138 18.05 7.90 1.89
C GLU A 138 19.18 8.88 2.25
N LYS A 139 18.85 10.05 2.80
CA LYS A 139 19.85 11.06 3.21
C LYS A 139 20.45 10.83 4.61
N THR A 140 19.99 9.81 5.34
CA THR A 140 20.36 9.57 6.74
C THR A 140 21.15 8.28 6.94
N LEU A 141 21.70 7.70 5.86
CA LEU A 141 22.62 6.56 5.90
C LEU A 141 24.02 6.97 5.42
#